data_AF-A0A9N9GHK4-F1
#
_entry.id   AF-A0A9N9GHK4-F1
#
_cell.length_a   1.000
_cell.length_b   1.000
_cell.length_c   1.000
_cell.angle_alpha   90.00
_cell.angle_beta   90.00
_cell.angle_gamma   90.00
#
_symmetry.space_group_name_H-M   'P 1'
#
loop_
_entity.id
_entity.type
_entity.pdbx_description
1 polymer ?
#
loop_
_entity_poly.entity_id
_entity_poly.type
_entity_poly.pdbx_seq_one_letter_code
_entity_poly.pdbx_strand_id
1 'polypeptide(L)'
;MAMDSGVHIPVMLKEVLDYLNLKKEGIYIDCTFGKGEEYLKEMGVQEIDGILFDLGLSSDQLAEERRGFSYRLNSPLDMRISEETKLRAEEIINNYPCEKLADIFYHYGEERKARAIARKICY
;
A
#
# COMPACT_ATOMS: atom_id res chain seq x y z
N MET A 1 5.54 18.88 -21.72
CA MET A 1 5.28 18.18 -20.46
C MET A 1 3.79 17.97 -20.40
N ALA A 2 3.32 16.75 -20.69
CA ALA A 2 1.91 16.46 -20.56
C ALA A 2 1.56 16.54 -19.07
N MET A 3 0.63 17.42 -18.73
CA MET A 3 0.00 17.43 -17.42
C MET A 3 -0.73 16.10 -17.29
N ASP A 4 -0.38 15.35 -16.25
CA ASP A 4 -1.04 14.11 -15.86
C ASP A 4 -2.51 14.44 -15.58
N SER A 5 -3.40 14.02 -16.48
CA SER A 5 -4.83 14.03 -16.20
C SER A 5 -5.01 13.22 -14.92
N GLY A 6 -5.60 13.78 -13.86
CA GLY A 6 -5.80 13.13 -12.55
C GLY A 6 -6.75 11.92 -12.58
N VAL A 7 -6.65 11.09 -13.61
CA VAL A 7 -7.34 9.83 -13.83
C VAL A 7 -6.33 8.75 -13.46
N HIS A 8 -6.62 7.99 -12.42
CA HIS A 8 -5.83 6.83 -12.05
C HIS A 8 -5.83 5.80 -13.20
N ILE A 9 -4.64 5.37 -13.61
CA ILE A 9 -4.45 4.37 -14.66
C ILE A 9 -4.08 3.04 -13.98
N PRO A 10 -4.91 1.99 -14.11
CA PRO A 10 -4.61 0.68 -13.51
C PRO A 10 -3.35 0.05 -14.12
N VAL A 11 -2.53 -0.57 -13.28
CA VAL A 11 -1.34 -1.31 -13.70
C VAL A 11 -1.77 -2.63 -14.35
N MET A 12 -1.21 -2.95 -15.52
CA MET A 12 -1.42 -4.23 -16.21
C MET A 12 -2.90 -4.60 -16.44
N LEU A 13 -3.75 -3.60 -16.73
CA LEU A 13 -5.20 -3.78 -16.88
C LEU A 13 -5.55 -4.93 -17.83
N LYS A 14 -4.89 -5.00 -18.99
CA LYS A 14 -5.20 -6.02 -19.99
C LYS A 14 -4.86 -7.42 -19.46
N GLU A 15 -3.68 -7.59 -18.90
CA GLU A 15 -3.22 -8.86 -18.34
C GLU A 15 -4.13 -9.31 -17.19
N VAL A 16 -4.52 -8.39 -16.31
CA VAL A 16 -5.47 -8.67 -15.23
C VAL A 16 -6.79 -9.17 -15.79
N LEU A 17 -7.36 -8.51 -16.80
CA LEU A 17 -8.62 -8.94 -17.43
C LEU A 17 -8.49 -10.31 -18.12
N ASP A 18 -7.37 -10.55 -18.80
CA ASP A 18 -7.08 -11.82 -19.47
C ASP A 18 -6.95 -12.97 -18.46
N TYR A 19 -6.24 -12.78 -17.34
CA TYR A 19 -6.05 -13.82 -16.31
C TYR A 19 -7.27 -14.01 -15.41
N LEU A 20 -7.99 -12.94 -15.10
CA LEU A 20 -9.23 -13.01 -14.30
C LEU A 20 -10.34 -13.75 -15.07
N ASN A 21 -10.22 -13.84 -16.41
CA ASN A 21 -11.08 -14.63 -17.28
C ASN A 21 -12.56 -14.33 -17.02
N LEU A 22 -12.92 -13.06 -17.17
CA LEU A 22 -14.25 -12.54 -16.80
C LEU A 22 -15.37 -13.27 -17.54
N LYS A 23 -16.36 -13.71 -16.76
CA LYS A 23 -17.61 -14.30 -17.24
C LYS A 23 -18.76 -13.34 -16.93
N LYS A 24 -19.73 -13.27 -17.84
CA LYS A 24 -20.88 -12.35 -17.76
C LYS A 24 -21.66 -12.45 -16.45
N GLU A 25 -21.77 -13.65 -15.87
CA GLU A 25 -22.52 -13.94 -14.65
C GLU A 25 -21.60 -14.27 -13.46
N GLY A 26 -20.29 -14.02 -13.59
CA GLY A 26 -19.32 -14.38 -12.56
C GLY A 26 -19.28 -13.39 -11.40
N ILE A 27 -18.94 -13.89 -10.21
CA ILE A 27 -18.77 -13.07 -9.00
C ILE A 27 -17.27 -12.83 -8.76
N TYR A 28 -16.85 -11.56 -8.72
CA TYR A 28 -15.45 -11.18 -8.58
C TYR A 28 -15.27 -10.21 -7.41
N ILE A 29 -14.17 -10.34 -6.66
CA ILE A 29 -13.82 -9.43 -5.57
C ILE A 29 -12.56 -8.65 -5.92
N ASP A 30 -12.60 -7.34 -5.72
CA ASP A 30 -11.41 -6.52 -5.57
C ASP A 30 -11.06 -6.37 -4.08
N CYS A 31 -9.93 -6.96 -3.68
CA CYS A 31 -9.49 -6.98 -2.29
C CYS A 31 -8.58 -5.81 -1.89
N THR A 32 -8.37 -4.83 -2.78
CA THR A 32 -7.48 -3.68 -2.53
C THR A 32 -8.15 -2.53 -1.83
N PHE A 33 -9.45 -2.38 -2.06
CA PHE A 33 -10.29 -1.41 -1.36
C PHE A 33 -10.60 -1.83 0.09
N GLY A 34 -10.43 -3.12 0.39
CA GLY A 34 -10.74 -3.72 1.69
C GLY A 34 -12.21 -4.10 1.87
N LYS A 35 -12.53 -4.77 2.99
CA LYS A 35 -13.88 -5.23 3.41
C LYS A 35 -14.65 -6.16 2.47
N GLY A 36 -14.10 -6.54 1.32
CA GLY A 36 -14.77 -7.42 0.35
C GLY A 36 -15.32 -8.71 0.96
N GLU A 37 -14.57 -9.37 1.85
CA GLU A 37 -15.02 -10.60 2.52
C GLU A 37 -16.26 -10.38 3.41
N GLU A 38 -16.35 -9.25 4.11
CA GLU A 38 -17.47 -8.92 5.00
C GLU A 38 -18.76 -8.77 4.19
N TYR A 39 -18.70 -8.01 3.09
CA TYR A 39 -19.84 -7.82 2.19
C TYR A 39 -20.29 -9.11 1.52
N LEU A 40 -19.36 -9.99 1.12
CA LEU A 40 -19.73 -11.28 0.56
C LEU A 40 -20.52 -12.15 1.55
N LYS A 41 -20.12 -12.15 2.82
CA LYS A 41 -20.85 -12.87 3.88
C LYS A 41 -22.25 -12.30 4.08
N GLU A 42 -22.39 -10.97 4.13
CA GLU A 42 -23.69 -10.30 4.25
C GLU A 42 -24.63 -10.59 3.07
N MET A 43 -24.07 -10.69 1.87
CA MET A 43 -24.83 -11.00 0.64
C MET A 43 -25.14 -12.50 0.48
N GLY A 44 -24.65 -13.36 1.39
CA GLY A 44 -24.85 -14.81 1.32
C GLY A 44 -24.10 -15.47 0.16
N VAL A 45 -23.04 -14.85 -0.35
CA VAL A 45 -22.21 -15.41 -1.42
C VAL A 45 -21.35 -16.53 -0.85
N GLN A 46 -21.46 -17.73 -1.43
CA GLN A 46 -20.71 -18.91 -0.99
C GLN A 46 -19.51 -19.22 -1.88
N GLU A 47 -19.55 -18.80 -3.14
CA GLU A 47 -18.53 -19.06 -4.15
C GLU A 47 -18.28 -17.81 -4.98
N ILE A 48 -17.04 -17.68 -5.45
CA ILE A 48 -16.58 -16.59 -6.31
C ILE A 48 -15.81 -17.16 -7.49
N ASP A 49 -15.83 -16.46 -8.61
CA ASP A 49 -15.11 -16.81 -9.83
C ASP A 49 -13.70 -16.24 -9.86
N GLY A 50 -13.40 -15.20 -9.07
CA GLY A 50 -12.06 -14.63 -9.01
C GLY A 50 -11.85 -13.59 -7.92
N ILE A 51 -10.58 -13.39 -7.58
CA ILE A 51 -10.10 -12.39 -6.63
C ILE A 51 -8.98 -11.58 -7.28
N LEU A 52 -9.01 -10.26 -7.09
CA LEU A 52 -7.96 -9.34 -7.49
C LEU A 52 -7.27 -8.72 -6.26
N PHE A 53 -5.94 -8.67 -6.32
CA PHE A 53 -5.10 -7.89 -5.40
C PHE A 53 -4.12 -7.04 -6.22
N ASP A 54 -4.43 -5.76 -6.37
CA ASP A 54 -3.47 -4.70 -6.75
C ASP A 54 -2.77 -4.17 -5.49
N LEU A 55 -1.64 -4.80 -5.15
CA LEU A 55 -0.85 -4.44 -3.97
C LEU A 55 0.04 -3.24 -4.28
N GLY A 56 -0.10 -2.19 -3.47
CA GLY A 56 0.71 -0.98 -3.62
C GLY A 56 0.08 0.19 -2.90
N LEU A 57 0.51 1.39 -3.30
CA LEU A 57 -0.10 2.65 -2.89
C LEU A 57 -0.85 3.25 -4.06
N SER A 58 -2.02 3.83 -3.81
CA SER A 58 -2.76 4.56 -4.81
C SER A 58 -2.11 5.92 -5.10
N SER A 59 -2.40 6.49 -6.27
CA SER A 59 -1.96 7.85 -6.63
C SER A 59 -2.45 8.89 -5.62
N ASP A 60 -3.67 8.73 -5.11
CA ASP A 60 -4.26 9.62 -4.10
C ASP A 60 -3.51 9.54 -2.78
N GLN A 61 -3.14 8.34 -2.32
CA GLN A 61 -2.34 8.15 -1.11
C GLN A 61 -0.95 8.80 -1.22
N LEU A 62 -0.36 8.80 -2.43
CA LEU A 62 0.92 9.45 -2.69
C LEU A 62 0.81 10.98 -2.83
N ALA A 63 -0.35 11.50 -3.24
CA ALA A 63 -0.63 12.92 -3.37
C ALA A 63 -1.12 13.56 -2.06
N GLU A 64 -1.62 12.77 -1.12
CA GLU A 64 -2.18 13.25 0.15
C GLU A 64 -1.09 13.73 1.12
N GLU A 65 -1.02 15.05 1.32
CA GLU A 65 -0.02 15.71 2.17
C GLU A 65 -0.06 15.31 3.65
N ARG A 66 -1.18 14.73 4.13
CA ARG A 66 -1.33 14.40 5.56
C ARG A 66 -0.81 13.02 5.94
N ARG A 67 -0.57 12.15 4.95
CA ARG A 67 -0.29 10.72 5.18
C ARG A 67 1.19 10.38 5.14
N GLY A 68 2.04 11.24 4.58
CA GLY A 68 3.49 11.08 4.64
C GLY A 68 4.05 9.92 3.82
N PHE A 69 3.33 9.42 2.81
CA PHE A 69 3.83 8.37 1.91
C PHE A 69 4.86 8.87 0.90
N SER A 70 4.81 10.16 0.55
CA SER A 70 5.69 10.79 -0.43
C SER A 70 6.76 11.62 0.28
N TYR A 71 8.03 11.40 -0.06
CA TYR A 71 9.14 12.24 0.39
C TYR A 71 9.21 13.60 -0.34
N ARG A 72 8.39 13.82 -1.36
CA ARG A 72 8.38 15.07 -2.17
C ARG A 72 7.64 16.21 -1.46
N LEU A 73 6.82 15.88 -0.48
CA LEU A 73 5.98 16.82 0.26
C LEU A 73 6.50 16.88 1.70
N ASN A 74 6.48 18.07 2.30
CA ASN A 74 6.83 18.21 3.72
C ASN A 74 5.61 17.81 4.57
N SER A 75 5.55 16.53 4.92
CA SER A 75 4.36 15.87 5.50
C SER A 75 4.69 15.18 6.83
N PRO A 76 3.70 14.97 7.72
CA PRO A 76 3.89 14.18 8.93
C PRO A 76 4.36 12.76 8.60
N LEU A 77 5.18 12.16 9.48
CA LEU A 77 5.69 10.80 9.31
C LEU A 77 4.66 9.75 9.79
N ASP A 78 3.53 9.68 9.08
CA ASP A 78 2.43 8.74 9.39
C ASP A 78 2.63 7.38 8.70
N MET A 79 2.48 7.32 7.37
CA MET A 79 2.59 6.13 6.51
C MET A 79 1.64 4.96 6.83
N ARG A 80 0.66 5.12 7.73
CA ARG A 80 -0.38 4.10 7.92
C ARG A 80 -1.30 4.07 6.72
N ILE A 81 -1.74 2.88 6.27
CA ILE A 81 -2.78 2.74 5.23
C ILE A 81 -4.18 2.96 5.84
N SER A 82 -4.44 2.40 7.02
CA SER A 82 -5.66 2.63 7.80
C SER A 82 -5.36 3.45 9.06
N GLU A 83 -6.15 4.50 9.29
CA GLU A 83 -6.02 5.35 10.48
C GLU A 83 -6.40 4.64 11.78
N GLU A 84 -7.08 3.49 11.71
CA GLU A 84 -7.41 2.65 12.85
C GLU A 84 -6.17 1.95 13.44
N THR A 85 -5.13 1.79 12.63
CA THR A 85 -3.86 1.23 13.10
C THR A 85 -3.12 2.22 13.99
N LYS A 86 -2.50 1.77 15.08
CA LYS A 86 -1.89 2.68 16.07
C LYS A 86 -0.45 3.08 15.74
N LEU A 87 0.28 2.21 15.04
CA LEU A 87 1.72 2.37 14.82
C LEU A 87 1.98 3.28 13.62
N ARG A 88 2.54 4.46 13.86
CA ARG A 88 3.00 5.41 12.82
C ARG A 88 4.46 5.17 12.47
N ALA A 89 4.90 5.63 11.30
CA ALA A 89 6.32 5.63 10.92
C ALA A 89 7.17 6.49 11.87
N GLU A 90 6.61 7.58 12.40
CA GLU A 90 7.24 8.42 13.43
C GLU A 90 7.63 7.60 14.67
N GLU A 91 6.70 6.80 15.17
CA GLU A 91 6.92 5.93 16.34
C GLU A 91 8.01 4.91 16.07
N ILE A 92 8.07 4.36 14.85
CA ILE A 92 9.12 3.41 14.46
C ILE A 92 10.48 4.11 14.47
N ILE A 93 10.59 5.22 13.74
CA ILE A 93 11.87 5.92 13.53
C ILE A 93 12.43 6.50 14.85
N ASN A 94 11.57 7.03 15.71
CA ASN A 94 12.01 7.68 16.95
C ASN A 94 12.24 6.70 18.11
N ASN A 95 11.52 5.57 18.16
CA ASN A 95 11.51 4.71 19.34
C ASN A 95 12.09 3.30 19.13
N TYR A 96 12.35 2.87 17.90
CA TYR A 96 12.95 1.54 17.68
C TYR A 96 14.48 1.57 17.88
N PRO A 97 15.07 0.46 18.39
CA PRO A 97 16.52 0.32 18.43
C PRO A 97 17.16 0.48 17.05
N CYS A 98 18.34 1.08 16.98
CA CYS A 98 19.09 1.32 15.73
C CYS A 98 19.30 0.03 14.91
N GLU A 99 19.59 -1.09 15.58
CA GLU A 99 19.73 -2.40 14.95
C GLU A 99 18.43 -2.84 14.26
N LYS A 100 17.30 -2.66 14.93
CA LYS A 100 15.97 -2.99 14.39
C LYS A 100 15.61 -2.10 13.20
N LEU A 101 15.97 -0.82 13.23
CA LEU A 101 15.80 0.07 12.07
C LEU A 101 16.66 -0.39 10.88
N ALA A 102 17.91 -0.77 11.13
CA ALA A 102 18.78 -1.32 10.09
C ALA A 102 18.19 -2.61 9.49
N ASP A 103 17.61 -3.49 10.31
CA ASP A 103 16.96 -4.71 9.85
C ASP A 103 15.75 -4.40 8.97
N ILE A 104 14.90 -3.44 9.37
CA ILE A 104 13.74 -2.99 8.58
C ILE A 104 14.19 -2.49 7.21
N PHE A 105 15.18 -1.58 7.15
CA PHE A 105 15.65 -1.03 5.88
C PHE A 105 16.33 -2.08 5.00
N TYR A 106 17.04 -3.03 5.60
CA TYR A 106 17.68 -4.11 4.86
C TYR A 106 16.66 -5.09 4.28
N HIS A 107 15.73 -5.59 5.09
CA HIS A 107 14.80 -6.64 4.69
C HIS A 107 13.64 -6.15 3.83
N TYR A 108 13.07 -4.97 4.14
CA TYR A 108 11.92 -4.44 3.41
C TYR A 108 12.29 -3.37 2.38
N GLY A 109 13.39 -2.66 2.58
CA GLY A 109 13.90 -1.69 1.62
C GLY A 109 14.95 -2.22 0.66
N GLU A 110 15.41 -3.48 0.85
CA GLU A 110 16.52 -4.10 0.10
C GLU A 110 17.80 -3.21 0.07
N GLU A 111 17.99 -2.38 1.11
CA GLU A 111 18.98 -1.31 1.11
C GLU A 111 20.34 -1.79 1.67
N ARG A 112 21.35 -1.86 0.79
CA ARG A 112 22.71 -2.33 1.12
C ARG A 112 23.40 -1.47 2.18
N LYS A 113 23.07 -0.18 2.26
CA LYS A 113 23.60 0.79 3.23
C LYS A 113 22.69 0.92 4.46
N ALA A 114 21.76 0.00 4.70
CA ALA A 114 20.80 0.05 5.81
C ALA A 114 21.41 0.43 7.15
N ARG A 115 22.54 -0.20 7.54
CA ARG A 115 23.26 0.14 8.79
C ARG A 115 23.77 1.58 8.83
N ALA A 116 24.24 2.10 7.70
CA ALA A 116 24.72 3.48 7.64
C ALA A 116 23.56 4.49 7.72
N ILE A 117 22.41 4.17 7.11
CA ILE A 117 21.20 4.99 7.17
C ILE A 117 20.62 5.00 8.59
N ALA A 118 20.44 3.83 9.21
CA ALA A 118 19.94 3.73 10.58
C ALA A 118 20.79 4.53 11.58
N ARG A 119 22.12 4.47 11.46
CA ARG A 119 23.04 5.29 12.27
C ARG A 119 22.84 6.80 12.11
N LYS A 120 22.38 7.26 10.95
CA LYS A 120 22.10 8.68 10.69
C LYS A 120 20.75 9.14 11.19
N ILE A 121 19.87 8.20 11.53
CA ILE A 121 18.54 8.46 12.07
C ILE A 121 18.59 8.47 13.60
N CYS A 122 19.36 7.56 14.20
CA CYS A 122 19.47 7.46 15.65
C CYS A 122 20.43 8.47 16.31
N TYR A 123 21.09 9.33 15.52
CA TYR A 123 22.13 10.27 15.94
C TYR A 123 21.86 11.65 15.37
#